data_AF-A0A532D7U0-F1
#
_entry.id   AF-A0A532D7U0-F1
#
_cell.length_a   1.000
_cell.length_b   1.000
_cell.length_c   1.000
_cell.angle_alpha   90.00
_cell.angle_beta   90.00
_cell.angle_gamma   90.00
#
_symmetry.space_group_name_H-M   'P 1'
#
loop_
_entity.id
_entity.type
_entity.pdbx_description
1 polymer ?
#
loop_
_entity_poly.entity_id
_entity_poly.type
_entity_poly.pdbx_seq_one_letter_code
_entity_poly.pdbx_strand_id
1 'polypeptide(L)' 'MGEIGSIIGLRERTVKYHVSQLFMKMDVHNRAQLVSEARKLGLLIAV' A
#
# COMPACT_ATOMS: atom_id res chain seq x y z
N MET A 1 7.15 0.05 -8.24
CA MET A 1 7.10 1.02 -7.12
C MET A 1 7.58 2.40 -7.54
N GLY A 2 8.53 2.49 -8.50
CA GLY A 2 9.02 3.78 -9.01
C GLY A 2 7.92 4.71 -9.50
N GLU A 3 6.91 4.19 -10.20
CA GLU A 3 5.77 4.99 -10.69
C GLU A 3 4.98 5.67 -9.56
N ILE A 4 4.65 4.95 -8.49
CA ILE A 4 3.99 5.54 -7.30
C ILE A 4 4.85 6.66 -6.72
N GLY A 5 6.16 6.41 -6.59
CA GLY A 5 7.12 7.41 -6.10
C GLY A 5 7.16 8.65 -6.98
N SER A 6 7.18 8.49 -8.31
CA SER A 6 7.15 9.59 -9.26
C SER A 6 5.85 10.41 -9.16
N ILE A 7 4.69 9.76 -8.97
CA ILE A 7 3.40 10.45 -8.85
C ILE A 7 3.34 11.32 -7.58
N ILE A 8 3.90 10.84 -6.46
CA ILE A 8 3.79 11.51 -5.15
C ILE A 8 5.08 12.24 -4.72
N GLY A 9 6.08 12.33 -5.60
CA GLY A 9 7.36 12.99 -5.31
C GLY A 9 8.25 12.28 -4.28
N LEU A 10 8.09 10.96 -4.09
CA LEU A 10 8.86 10.17 -3.13
C LEU A 10 9.85 9.23 -3.81
N ARG A 11 11.01 9.02 -3.16
CA ARG A 11 11.99 8.01 -3.57
C ARG A 11 11.38 6.62 -3.44
N GLU A 12 11.74 5.72 -4.36
CA GLU A 12 11.21 4.34 -4.35
C GLU A 12 11.44 3.61 -3.02
N ARG A 13 12.59 3.85 -2.36
CA ARG A 13 12.89 3.29 -1.03
C ARG A 13 11.85 3.70 0.02
N THR A 14 11.41 4.97 -0.01
CA THR A 14 10.40 5.50 0.91
C THR A 14 9.04 4.89 0.64
N VAL A 15 8.68 4.71 -0.63
CA VAL A 15 7.44 4.01 -1.02
C VAL A 15 7.45 2.56 -0.52
N LYS A 16 8.56 1.83 -0.71
CA LYS A 16 8.72 0.46 -0.20
C LYS A 16 8.58 0.41 1.32
N TYR A 17 9.21 1.35 2.03
CA TYR A 17 9.10 1.47 3.47
C TYR A 17 7.63 1.62 3.91
N HIS A 18 6.88 2.56 3.33
CA HIS A 18 5.47 2.75 3.68
C HIS A 18 4.61 1.52 3.37
N VAL A 19 4.86 0.83 2.26
CA VAL A 19 4.12 -0.39 1.93
C VAL A 19 4.42 -1.51 2.94
N SER A 20 5.66 -1.68 3.38
CA SER A 20 5.99 -2.62 4.46
C SER A 20 5.30 -2.24 5.77
N GLN A 21 5.23 -0.95 6.11
CA GLN A 21 4.50 -0.50 7.29
C GLN A 21 3.00 -0.75 7.18
N LEU A 22 2.41 -0.62 5.99
CA LEU A 22 1.01 -0.97 5.74
C LEU A 22 0.77 -2.47 5.94
N PHE A 23 1.67 -3.33 5.43
CA PHE A 23 1.59 -4.77 5.66
C PHE A 23 1.62 -5.12 7.15
N MET A 24 2.51 -4.50 7.93
CA MET A 24 2.58 -4.71 9.38
C MET A 24 1.33 -4.20 10.10
N LYS A 25 0.84 -3.00 9.76
CA LYS A 25 -0.32 -2.38 10.40
C LYS A 25 -1.62 -3.13 10.10
N MET A 26 -1.70 -3.74 8.93
CA MET A 26 -2.89 -4.44 8.46
C MET A 26 -2.81 -5.96 8.68
N ASP A 27 -1.70 -6.45 9.24
CA ASP A 27 -1.40 -7.87 9.46
C ASP A 27 -1.55 -8.74 8.19
N VAL A 28 -0.98 -8.27 7.08
CA VAL A 28 -1.06 -8.94 5.77
C VAL A 28 0.32 -9.19 5.18
N HIS A 29 0.42 -10.21 4.32
CA HIS A 29 1.71 -10.69 3.81
C HIS A 29 1.96 -10.29 2.34
N ASN A 30 0.95 -9.79 1.65
CA ASN A 30 1.08 -9.38 0.26
C ASN A 30 0.08 -8.26 -0.11
N ARG A 31 0.29 -7.69 -1.30
CA ARG A 31 -0.53 -6.58 -1.80
C ARG A 31 -1.98 -6.95 -2.04
N ALA A 32 -2.27 -8.16 -2.51
CA ALA A 32 -3.63 -8.58 -2.80
C ALA A 32 -4.46 -8.65 -1.52
N GLN A 33 -3.89 -9.21 -0.45
CA GLN A 33 -4.47 -9.21 0.89
C GLN A 33 -4.66 -7.78 1.40
N LEU A 34 -3.64 -6.92 1.27
CA LEU A 34 -3.74 -5.51 1.68
C LEU A 34 -4.92 -4.79 1.01
N VAL A 35 -5.08 -4.97 -0.31
CA VAL A 35 -6.18 -4.35 -1.07
C VAL A 35 -7.53 -4.93 -0.67
N SER A 36 -7.61 -6.25 -0.45
CA SER A 36 -8.84 -6.91 0.03
C SER A 36 -9.27 -6.38 1.39
N GLU A 37 -8.36 -6.32 2.36
CA GLU A 37 -8.65 -5.79 3.70
C GLU A 37 -8.97 -4.30 3.67
N ALA A 38 -8.23 -3.51 2.88
CA ALA A 38 -8.54 -2.08 2.72
C ALA A 38 -9.92 -1.84 2.11
N ARG A 39 -10.39 -2.70 1.19
CA ARG A 39 -11.77 -2.66 0.67
C ARG A 39 -12.79 -3.03 1.74
N LYS A 40 -12.56 -4.09 2.53
CA LYS A 40 -13.43 -4.49 3.65
C LYS A 40 -13.58 -3.39 4.70
N LEU A 41 -12.51 -2.64 4.96
CA LEU A 41 -12.50 -1.50 5.88
C LEU A 41 -13.07 -0.21 5.27
N GLY A 42 -13.42 -0.18 3.98
CA GLY A 42 -13.90 1.02 3.29
C GLY A 42 -12.81 2.08 3.03
N LEU A 43 -11.53 1.73 3.18
CA LEU A 43 -10.39 2.62 2.92
C LEU A 43 -10.10 2.79 1.43
N LEU A 44 -10.52 1.82 0.62
CA LEU A 44 -10.43 1.86 -0.83
C LEU A 44 -11.81 1.65 -1.43
N ILE A 45 -12.15 2.53 -2.36
CA ILE A 45 -13.36 2.40 -3.17
C ILE A 45 -13.17 1.26 -4.16
N ALA A 46 -14.20 0.44 -4.36
CA ALA A 46 -14.20 -0.52 -5.45
C ALA A 46 -14.31 0.24 -6.77
N VAL A 47 -13.16 0.43 -7.44
CA VAL A 47 -13.12 0.68 -8.89
C VAL A 47 -13.31 -0.65 -9.61
#